data_AF-A0A640XNV4-F1
#
_entry.id   AF-A0A640XNV4-F1
#
_cell.length_a   1.000
_cell.length_b   1.000
_cell.length_c   1.000
_cell.angle_alpha   90.00
_cell.angle_beta   90.00
_cell.angle_gamma   90.00
#
_symmetry.space_group_name_H-M   'P 1'
#
loop_
_entity.id
_entity.type
_entity.pdbx_description
1 polymer ?
#
loop_
_entity_poly.entity_id
_entity_poly.type
_entity_poly.pdbx_seq_one_letter_code
_entity_poly.pdbx_strand_id
1 'polypeptide(L)' 'MQTVDDATPDCEVEGKGCLIPALTQRGQKVMEMHTLLKSLHDLVDPGTILSMCEAQKEDIEYLAIVEAEVRKNQPKNEN' A
#
# COMPACT_ATOMS: atom_id res chain seq x y z
N MET A 1 -11.23 -11.28 -16.06
CA MET A 1 -11.66 -12.02 -14.86
C MET A 1 -10.43 -12.19 -14.00
N GLN A 2 -10.25 -11.36 -12.97
CA GLN A 2 -9.15 -11.53 -12.01
C GLN A 2 -9.75 -12.23 -10.79
N THR A 3 -9.39 -13.49 -10.60
CA THR A 3 -9.68 -14.24 -9.39
C THR A 3 -8.72 -13.78 -8.29
N VAL A 4 -9.18 -13.78 -7.04
CA VAL A 4 -8.30 -13.66 -5.87
C VAL A 4 -8.30 -15.04 -5.23
N ASP A 5 -7.14 -15.69 -5.15
CA ASP A 5 -6.97 -17.02 -4.54
C ASP A 5 -7.99 -18.07 -5.03
N ASP A 6 -8.22 -18.12 -6.35
CA ASP A 6 -9.15 -19.04 -7.03
C ASP A 6 -10.61 -19.01 -6.51
N ALA A 7 -10.97 -17.99 -5.73
CA ALA A 7 -12.32 -17.72 -5.30
C ALA A 7 -12.87 -16.49 -6.04
N THR A 8 -14.15 -16.55 -6.37
CA THR A 8 -14.88 -15.34 -6.76
C THR A 8 -15.16 -14.58 -5.46
N PRO A 9 -14.71 -13.32 -5.32
CA PRO A 9 -14.87 -12.58 -4.08
C PRO A 9 -16.35 -12.36 -3.75
N ASP A 10 -16.72 -12.42 -2.48
CA ASP A 10 -18.11 -12.30 -2.02
C ASP A 10 -18.81 -10.98 -2.42
N CYS A 11 -18.02 -9.98 -2.80
CA CYS A 11 -18.47 -8.68 -3.29
C CYS A 11 -18.71 -8.61 -4.80
N GLU A 12 -18.48 -9.69 -5.55
CA GLU A 12 -18.64 -9.73 -7.00
C GLU A 12 -20.13 -9.71 -7.36
N VAL A 13 -20.57 -8.65 -8.05
CA VAL A 13 -21.95 -8.52 -8.52
C VAL A 13 -21.99 -8.66 -10.04
N GLU A 14 -22.47 -9.81 -10.55
CA GLU A 14 -22.78 -10.10 -11.96
C GLU A 14 -21.95 -9.32 -13.02
N GLY A 15 -20.61 -9.49 -13.00
CA GLY A 15 -19.71 -8.91 -14.00
C GLY A 15 -19.39 -7.43 -13.84
N LYS A 16 -19.78 -6.81 -12.72
CA LYS A 16 -19.46 -5.41 -12.38
C LYS A 16 -18.17 -5.29 -11.54
N GLY A 17 -17.59 -6.40 -11.09
CA GLY A 17 -16.43 -6.39 -10.20
C GLY A 17 -16.80 -6.01 -8.76
N CYS A 18 -15.83 -6.16 -7.86
CA CYS A 18 -15.91 -5.63 -6.51
C CYS A 18 -15.59 -4.12 -6.46
N LEU A 19 -16.36 -3.38 -5.67
CA LEU A 19 -15.98 -2.03 -5.28
C LEU A 19 -14.81 -2.11 -4.29
N ILE A 20 -13.61 -1.73 -4.73
CA ILE A 20 -12.51 -1.47 -3.81
C ILE A 20 -12.88 -0.19 -3.03
N PRO A 21 -13.02 -0.24 -1.71
CA PRO A 21 -13.35 0.95 -0.93
C PRO A 21 -12.26 2.01 -1.12
N ALA A 22 -12.69 3.26 -1.24
CA ALA A 22 -11.75 4.38 -1.29
C ALA A 22 -10.90 4.39 -0.01
N LEU A 23 -9.62 4.74 -0.17
CA LEU A 23 -8.74 4.93 0.97
C LEU A 23 -9.27 6.04 1.88
N THR A 24 -9.19 5.82 3.18
CA THR A 24 -9.40 6.91 4.15
C THR A 24 -8.34 7.98 3.96
N GLN A 25 -8.55 9.19 4.49
CA GLN A 25 -7.57 10.27 4.42
C GLN A 25 -6.19 9.84 4.96
N ARG A 26 -6.15 9.08 6.06
CA ARG A 26 -4.91 8.49 6.58
C ARG A 26 -4.32 7.46 5.63
N GLY A 27 -5.15 6.60 5.04
CA GLY A 27 -4.69 5.63 4.03
C GLY A 27 -4.04 6.32 2.82
N GLN A 28 -4.63 7.42 2.35
CA GLN A 28 -4.05 8.23 1.27
C GLN A 28 -2.69 8.82 1.68
N LYS A 29 -2.60 9.44 2.85
CA LYS A 29 -1.35 9.98 3.39
C LYS A 29 -0.25 8.92 3.46
N VAL A 30 -0.57 7.71 3.94
CA VAL A 30 0.39 6.61 4.06
C VAL A 30 0.87 6.14 2.68
N MET A 31 -0.01 6.09 1.68
CA MET A 31 0.38 5.73 0.31
C MET A 31 1.26 6.79 -0.36
N GLU A 32 1.00 8.07 -0.09
CA GLU A 32 1.86 9.17 -0.53
C GLU A 32 3.25 9.09 0.12
N MET A 33 3.31 8.88 1.44
CA MET A 33 4.56 8.65 2.17
C MET A 33 5.34 7.48 1.60
N HIS A 34 4.69 6.33 1.38
CA HIS A 34 5.31 5.15 0.77
C HIS A 34 5.88 5.46 -0.62
N THR A 35 5.15 6.24 -1.43
CA THR A 35 5.60 6.63 -2.77
C THR A 35 6.83 7.52 -2.71
N LEU A 36 6.85 8.51 -1.81
CA LEU A 36 8.00 9.40 -1.61
C LEU A 36 9.22 8.64 -1.08
N LEU A 37 9.01 7.73 -0.13
CA LEU A 37 10.08 6.89 0.39
C LEU A 37 10.73 6.04 -0.70
N LYS A 38 9.96 5.52 -1.67
CA LYS A 38 10.51 4.79 -2.81
C LYS A 38 11.20 5.69 -3.82
N SER A 39 10.59 6.82 -4.18
CA SER A 39 11.13 7.69 -5.23
C SER A 39 12.38 8.46 -4.79
N LEU A 40 12.53 8.71 -3.49
CA LEU A 40 13.62 9.50 -2.93
C LEU A 40 14.64 8.68 -2.12
N HIS A 41 14.54 7.34 -2.09
CA HIS A 41 15.35 6.49 -1.21
C HIS A 41 16.88 6.67 -1.35
N ASP A 42 17.36 7.06 -2.54
CA ASP A 42 18.77 7.30 -2.83
C ASP A 42 19.20 8.78 -2.65
N LEU A 43 18.25 9.69 -2.49
CA LEU A 43 18.49 11.13 -2.46
C LEU A 43 18.41 11.71 -1.05
N VAL A 44 17.51 11.15 -0.23
CA VAL A 44 17.16 11.67 1.10
C VAL A 44 16.94 10.50 2.03
N ASP A 45 17.42 10.62 3.27
CA ASP A 45 17.19 9.58 4.26
C ASP A 45 15.68 9.44 4.60
N PRO A 46 15.22 8.22 4.95
CA PRO A 46 13.81 7.99 5.28
C PRO A 46 13.28 8.87 6.41
N GLY A 47 14.10 9.22 7.40
CA GLY A 47 13.70 10.05 8.53
C GLY A 47 13.33 11.46 8.11
N THR A 48 14.11 12.06 7.21
CA THR A 48 13.82 13.37 6.62
C THR A 48 12.52 13.34 5.81
N ILE A 49 12.28 12.31 5.01
CA ILE A 49 11.04 12.16 4.23
C ILE A 49 9.82 12.07 5.16
N LEU A 50 9.92 11.25 6.22
CA LEU A 50 8.87 11.12 7.22
C LEU A 50 8.60 12.44 7.95
N SER A 51 9.65 13.20 8.27
CA SER A 51 9.52 14.52 8.88
C SER A 51 8.83 15.52 7.95
N MET A 52 9.15 15.53 6.65
CA MET A 52 8.51 16.39 5.66
C MET A 52 7.01 16.09 5.50
N CYS A 53 6.62 14.83 5.71
CA CYS A 53 5.23 14.40 5.64
C CYS A 53 4.47 14.61 6.96
N GLU A 54 5.11 15.21 7.97
CA GLU A 54 4.58 15.31 9.34
C GLU A 54 4.03 13.96 9.83
N ALA A 55 4.81 12.89 9.61
CA ALA A 55 4.39 11.54 9.91
C ALA A 55 4.21 11.36 11.41
N GLN A 56 3.02 10.91 11.82
CA GLN A 56 2.76 10.51 13.20
C GLN A 56 3.15 9.05 13.40
N LYS A 57 3.27 8.65 14.67
CA LYS A 57 3.61 7.26 15.02
C LYS A 57 2.66 6.26 14.35
N GLU A 58 1.36 6.55 14.36
CA GLU A 58 0.33 5.71 13.76
C GLU A 58 0.49 5.61 12.24
N ASP A 59 0.96 6.67 11.57
CA ASP A 59 1.20 6.66 10.13
C ASP A 59 2.39 5.74 9.79
N ILE A 60 3.42 5.72 10.64
CA ILE A 60 4.59 4.84 10.50
C ILE A 60 4.21 3.38 10.75
N GLU A 61 3.39 3.11 11.76
CA GLU A 61 2.87 1.76 12.04
C GLU A 61 2.04 1.24 10.85
N TYR A 62 1.17 2.09 10.29
CA TYR A 62 0.37 1.74 9.11
C TYR A 62 1.25 1.48 7.89
N LEU A 63 2.26 2.34 7.67
CA LEU A 63 3.22 2.16 6.59
C LEU A 63 3.97 0.82 6.71
N ALA A 64 4.35 0.42 7.92
CA ALA A 64 5.01 -0.87 8.15
C ALA A 64 4.11 -2.07 7.79
N ILE A 65 2.81 -1.99 8.11
CA ILE A 65 1.83 -3.01 7.72
C ILE A 65 1.70 -3.08 6.20
N VAL A 66 1.57 -1.92 5.54
CA VAL A 66 1.48 -1.84 4.07
C VAL A 66 2.71 -2.45 3.41
N GLU A 67 3.91 -2.12 3.87
CA GLU A 67 5.17 -2.68 3.35
C GLU A 67 5.27 -4.21 3.55
N ALA A 68 4.78 -4.71 4.68
CA ALA A 68 4.74 -6.15 4.93
C ALA A 68 3.81 -6.87 3.93
N GLU A 69 2.61 -6.33 3.71
CA GLU A 69 1.65 -6.88 2.75
C GLU A 69 2.13 -6.75 1.31
N VAL A 70 2.73 -5.62 0.91
CA VAL A 70 3.31 -5.45 -0.43
C VAL A 70 4.37 -6.51 -0.68
N ARG A 71 5.27 -6.74 0.28
CA ARG A 71 6.33 -7.75 0.16
C ARG A 71 5.80 -9.18 0.08
N LYS A 72 4.74 -9.49 0.84
CA LYS A 72 4.06 -10.79 0.80
C LYS A 72 3.43 -11.06 -0.57
N ASN A 73 2.88 -10.02 -1.20
CA ASN A 73 2.19 -10.09 -2.48
C ASN A 73 3.09 -9.80 -3.69
N GLN A 74 4.38 -9.55 -3.49
CA GLN A 74 5.31 -9.44 -4.62
C GLN A 74 5.43 -10.80 -5.30
N PRO A 75 5.31 -10.87 -6.64
CA PRO A 75 5.53 -12.11 -7.36
C PRO A 75 6.94 -12.58 -7.06
N LYS A 76 7.07 -13.81 -6.55
CA LYS A 76 8.37 -14.46 -6.42
C LYS A 76 8.87 -14.68 -7.84
N ASN A 77 9.82 -13.87 -8.28
CA ASN A 77 10.56 -14.17 -9.51
C ASN A 77 11.37 -15.44 -9.23
N GLU A 78 10.81 -16.59 -9.62
CA GLU A 78 11.52 -17.86 -9.72
C GLU A 78 12.50 -17.74 -10.91
N ASN A 79 13.78 -17.56 -10.60
CA ASN A 79 14.89 -17.76 -11.53
C ASN A 79 15.35 -19.22 -11.47
#